data_AF-A0A161YEK5-F1
#
_entry.id   AF-A0A161YEK5-F1
#
_cell.length_a   1.000
_cell.length_b   1.000
_cell.length_c   1.000
_cell.angle_alpha   90.00
_cell.angle_beta   90.00
_cell.angle_gamma   90.00
#
_symmetry.space_group_name_H-M   'P 1'
#
loop_
_entity.id
_entity.type
_entity.pdbx_description
1 polymer ?
#
loop_
_entity_poly.entity_id
_entity_poly.type
_entity_poly.pdbx_seq_one_letter_code
_entity_poly.pdbx_strand_id
1 'polypeptide(L)'
;MYPSQLLPVVALLAYSLVVDASPTAMLEGRAVGLVPRVPPTSGASCIKAPLSAENDFSYYTFHIDAAVKNAAATAGLTKIGVRQHCNSNGGLFGSEFTSSHFEPNLTAANTENWAYVPLDKFGPENKYKVKVDRCKKDYDRHVWSYSVWLCNDSNWCGTTNCGLDREICPAEKTKSVDLADTLVWTCSV
;
A
#
# COMPACT_ATOMS: atom_id res chain seq x y z
N MET A 1 5.01 48.61 -64.23
CA MET A 1 4.56 49.94 -63.76
C MET A 1 4.21 49.81 -62.28
N TYR A 2 4.96 50.49 -61.42
CA TYR A 2 4.70 50.69 -59.99
C TYR A 2 3.47 51.62 -59.81
N PRO A 3 2.71 51.56 -58.69
CA PRO A 3 3.21 52.17 -57.45
C PRO A 3 2.87 51.44 -56.13
N SER A 4 3.78 51.69 -55.19
CA SER A 4 3.72 51.43 -53.75
C SER A 4 2.75 52.37 -53.03
N GLN A 5 2.02 51.89 -52.01
CA GLN A 5 1.52 52.66 -50.85
C GLN A 5 1.38 51.70 -49.65
N LEU A 6 2.22 51.82 -48.61
CA LEU A 6 2.03 52.51 -47.32
C LEU A 6 1.31 51.67 -46.23
N LEU A 7 1.98 51.62 -45.07
CA LEU A 7 1.70 50.88 -43.82
C LEU A 7 0.35 51.25 -43.16
N PRO A 8 -0.12 50.45 -42.19
CA PRO A 8 0.08 50.90 -40.81
C PRO A 8 0.54 49.82 -39.81
N VAL A 9 1.32 50.31 -38.86
CA VAL A 9 1.85 49.67 -37.65
C VAL A 9 0.70 49.28 -36.72
N VAL A 10 0.60 48.00 -36.37
CA VAL A 10 -0.26 47.54 -35.27
C VAL A 10 0.57 47.48 -34.00
N ALA A 11 0.36 48.46 -33.13
CA ALA A 11 0.85 48.44 -31.76
C ALA A 11 -0.06 47.53 -30.92
N LEU A 12 0.46 46.39 -30.46
CA LEU A 12 -0.19 45.58 -29.43
C LEU A 12 0.40 45.98 -28.07
N LEU A 13 -0.43 46.69 -27.30
CA LEU A 13 -0.21 47.00 -25.88
C LEU A 13 -0.16 45.71 -25.08
N ALA A 14 1.00 45.40 -24.50
CA ALA A 14 1.13 44.37 -23.48
C ALA A 14 0.47 44.88 -22.20
N TYR A 15 -0.64 44.26 -21.79
CA TYR A 15 -1.18 44.44 -20.45
C TYR A 15 -0.29 43.72 -19.45
N SER A 16 0.55 44.47 -18.75
CA SER A 16 1.27 44.01 -17.57
C SER A 16 0.26 43.80 -16.44
N LEU A 17 -0.15 42.55 -16.20
CA LEU A 17 -0.77 42.19 -14.93
C LEU A 17 0.31 42.30 -13.85
N VAL A 18 0.25 43.37 -13.07
CA VAL A 18 0.96 43.47 -11.79
C VAL A 18 0.28 42.48 -10.85
N VAL A 19 0.81 41.26 -10.79
CA VAL A 19 0.51 40.35 -9.68
C VAL A 19 1.29 40.88 -8.50
N ASP A 20 0.56 41.46 -7.54
CA ASP A 20 1.08 41.92 -6.27
C ASP A 20 1.56 40.69 -5.48
N ALA A 21 2.83 40.34 -5.66
CA ALA A 21 3.47 39.30 -4.88
C ALA A 21 3.72 39.85 -3.48
N SER A 22 2.70 39.73 -2.63
CA SER A 22 2.86 39.90 -1.19
C SER A 22 4.00 39.00 -0.71
N PRO A 23 5.07 39.52 -0.09
CA PRO A 23 6.17 38.69 0.36
C PRO A 23 5.67 37.85 1.54
N THR A 24 5.37 36.58 1.27
CA THR A 24 5.16 35.63 2.35
C THR A 24 6.51 35.41 3.01
N ALA A 25 6.61 35.77 4.29
CA ALA A 25 7.81 35.62 5.08
C ALA A 25 8.34 34.18 4.98
N MET A 26 9.56 34.04 4.48
CA MET A 26 10.30 32.77 4.50
C MET A 26 10.66 32.50 5.97
N LEU A 27 9.86 31.66 6.63
CA LEU A 27 10.24 31.11 7.91
C LEU A 27 11.28 30.02 7.65
N GLU A 28 12.52 30.25 8.08
CA GLU A 28 13.59 29.24 8.12
C GLU A 28 13.15 28.05 8.98
N GLY A 29 12.55 27.05 8.33
CA GLY A 29 12.23 25.76 8.91
C GLY A 29 13.35 24.78 8.61
N ARG A 30 14.10 24.42 9.66
CA ARG A 30 15.11 23.35 9.74
C ARG A 30 14.94 22.24 8.68
N ALA A 31 16.05 21.86 8.06
CA ALA A 31 16.14 20.68 7.21
C ALA A 31 15.62 19.44 7.94
N VAL A 32 14.37 19.07 7.68
CA VAL A 32 13.82 17.76 8.01
C VAL A 32 14.13 16.90 6.79
N GLY A 33 14.89 15.84 7.00
CA GLY A 33 15.34 14.93 5.95
C GLY A 33 14.19 14.51 5.03
N LEU A 34 14.52 14.26 3.76
CA LEU A 34 13.62 13.78 2.72
C LEU A 34 12.76 12.63 3.28
N VAL A 35 11.51 12.93 3.63
CA VAL A 35 10.52 11.90 3.96
C VAL A 35 10.12 11.26 2.63
N PRO A 36 10.19 9.93 2.48
CA PRO A 36 9.74 9.24 1.29
C PRO A 36 8.32 9.68 0.92
N ARG A 37 8.11 10.08 -0.34
CA ARG A 37 6.82 10.51 -0.91
C ARG A 37 5.83 9.35 -1.14
N VAL A 38 5.93 8.27 -0.37
CA VAL A 38 4.88 7.24 -0.35
C VAL A 38 4.07 7.53 0.90
N PRO A 39 2.92 8.21 0.79
CA PRO A 39 2.05 8.37 1.94
C PRO A 39 1.69 6.98 2.47
N PRO A 40 1.67 6.78 3.81
CA PRO A 40 1.19 5.53 4.38
C PRO A 40 -0.17 5.20 3.77
N THR A 41 -0.29 4.00 3.21
CA THR A 41 -1.48 3.50 2.52
C THR A 41 -2.75 3.63 3.37
N SER A 42 -2.62 3.70 4.70
CA SER A 42 -3.72 3.93 5.64
C SER A 42 -3.65 5.22 6.47
N GLY A 43 -2.61 6.07 6.35
CA GLY A 43 -2.46 7.24 7.23
C GLY A 43 -2.19 6.93 8.71
N ALA A 44 -2.20 5.64 9.10
CA ALA A 44 -2.06 5.18 10.47
C ALA A 44 -0.61 4.88 10.83
N SER A 45 -0.27 5.00 12.12
CA SER A 45 1.02 4.52 12.64
C SER A 45 1.15 3.02 12.37
N CYS A 46 2.31 2.60 11.86
CA CYS A 46 2.59 1.18 11.62
C CYS A 46 2.56 0.36 12.92
N ILE A 47 2.14 -0.90 12.81
CA ILE A 47 2.04 -1.84 13.94
C ILE A 47 3.40 -2.52 14.16
N LYS A 48 3.91 -2.49 15.39
CA LYS A 48 5.15 -3.19 15.72
C LYS A 48 4.98 -4.69 15.56
N ALA A 49 5.85 -5.33 14.78
CA ALA A 49 5.78 -6.75 14.49
C ALA A 49 7.08 -7.47 14.91
N PRO A 50 7.08 -8.35 15.92
CA PRO A 50 8.25 -9.17 16.22
C PRO A 50 8.56 -10.16 15.08
N LEU A 51 9.80 -10.63 15.05
CA LEU A 51 10.22 -11.74 14.19
C LEU A 51 9.40 -12.99 14.50
N SER A 52 9.01 -13.72 13.46
CA SER A 52 8.38 -15.03 13.64
C SER A 52 9.38 -16.02 14.23
N ALA A 53 8.93 -16.84 15.18
CA ALA A 53 9.72 -17.97 15.69
C ALA A 53 9.92 -19.08 14.63
N GLU A 54 9.02 -19.15 13.63
CA GLU A 54 9.13 -20.04 12.48
C GLU A 54 9.54 -19.23 11.26
N ASN A 55 10.83 -19.25 10.89
CA ASN A 55 11.39 -18.40 9.83
C ASN A 55 10.78 -18.60 8.44
N ASP A 56 10.11 -19.73 8.20
CA ASP A 56 9.44 -20.01 6.92
C ASP A 56 8.02 -19.45 6.86
N PHE A 57 7.49 -18.89 7.96
CA PHE A 57 6.11 -18.44 8.04
C PHE A 57 5.97 -17.12 8.79
N SER A 58 5.01 -16.33 8.34
CA SER A 58 4.45 -15.25 9.16
C SER A 58 3.14 -15.67 9.80
N TYR A 59 2.86 -15.08 10.95
CA TYR A 59 1.58 -15.20 11.63
C TYR A 59 0.91 -13.83 11.71
N TYR A 60 -0.38 -13.78 11.40
CA TYR A 60 -1.19 -12.59 11.60
C TYR A 60 -2.38 -12.88 12.49
N THR A 61 -2.43 -12.22 13.64
CA THR A 61 -3.50 -12.32 14.63
C THR A 61 -4.32 -11.04 14.62
N PHE A 62 -5.64 -11.16 14.41
CA PHE A 62 -6.56 -10.01 14.31
C PHE A 62 -8.01 -10.40 14.64
N HIS A 63 -8.87 -9.39 14.74
CA HIS A 63 -10.31 -9.52 14.97
C HIS A 63 -11.12 -8.98 13.80
N ILE A 64 -12.28 -9.58 13.54
CA ILE A 64 -13.28 -9.09 12.58
C ILE A 64 -14.50 -8.60 13.36
N ASP A 65 -15.05 -7.46 12.95
CA ASP A 65 -16.24 -6.88 13.58
C ASP A 65 -17.45 -7.83 13.49
N ALA A 66 -18.22 -7.92 14.58
CA ALA A 66 -19.39 -8.78 14.65
C ALA A 66 -20.51 -8.38 13.67
N ALA A 67 -20.60 -7.10 13.30
CA ALA A 67 -21.58 -6.60 12.34
C ALA A 67 -21.40 -7.18 10.93
N VAL A 68 -20.20 -7.66 10.58
CA VAL A 68 -19.90 -8.23 9.26
C VAL A 68 -20.62 -9.57 9.03
N LYS A 69 -20.94 -10.31 10.10
CA LYS A 69 -21.42 -11.71 10.01
C LYS A 69 -22.63 -11.89 9.09
N ASN A 70 -23.69 -11.11 9.31
CA ASN A 70 -24.94 -11.28 8.57
C ASN A 70 -24.82 -10.84 7.11
N ALA A 71 -24.08 -9.75 6.87
CA ALA A 71 -23.83 -9.26 5.52
C ALA A 71 -23.01 -10.27 4.71
N ALA A 72 -21.90 -10.78 5.28
CA ALA A 72 -21.04 -11.77 4.63
C ALA A 72 -21.80 -13.06 4.29
N ALA A 73 -22.62 -13.57 5.22
CA ALA A 73 -23.44 -14.75 4.98
C ALA A 73 -24.47 -14.53 3.84
N THR A 74 -25.10 -13.35 3.80
CA THR A 74 -26.06 -13.00 2.73
C THR A 74 -25.39 -12.92 1.36
N ALA A 75 -24.15 -12.45 1.31
CA ALA A 75 -23.34 -12.36 0.09
C ALA A 75 -22.65 -13.69 -0.29
N GLY A 76 -22.82 -14.77 0.48
CA GLY A 76 -22.18 -16.06 0.20
C GLY A 76 -20.66 -16.06 0.43
N LEU A 77 -20.16 -15.18 1.30
CA LEU A 77 -18.76 -15.11 1.70
C LEU A 77 -18.54 -16.04 2.90
N THR A 78 -17.57 -16.92 2.79
CA THR A 78 -17.37 -18.07 3.69
C THR A 78 -15.92 -18.19 4.20
N LYS A 79 -15.01 -17.37 3.67
CA LYS A 79 -13.59 -17.39 4.01
C LYS A 79 -13.07 -15.98 4.31
N ILE A 80 -12.01 -15.93 5.11
CA ILE A 80 -11.12 -14.80 5.24
C ILE A 80 -9.88 -15.06 4.40
N GLY A 81 -9.57 -14.14 3.49
CA GLY A 81 -8.28 -14.04 2.80
C GLY A 81 -7.36 -13.06 3.52
N VAL A 82 -6.16 -13.49 3.87
CA VAL A 82 -5.10 -12.61 4.38
C VAL A 82 -4.05 -12.46 3.30
N ARG A 83 -3.84 -11.22 2.86
CA ARG A 83 -2.78 -10.86 1.92
C ARG A 83 -1.64 -10.23 2.68
N GLN A 84 -0.48 -10.85 2.62
CA GLN A 84 0.77 -10.31 3.10
C GLN A 84 1.47 -9.57 1.95
N HIS A 85 1.76 -8.29 2.14
CA HIS A 85 2.53 -7.52 1.18
C HIS A 85 4.03 -7.62 1.49
N CYS A 86 4.81 -7.95 0.47
CA CYS A 86 6.25 -8.13 0.55
C CYS A 86 6.94 -7.11 -0.35
N ASN A 87 7.50 -6.08 0.28
CA ASN A 87 8.16 -4.98 -0.42
C ASN A 87 9.61 -5.35 -0.77
N SER A 88 10.06 -4.88 -1.93
CA SER A 88 11.43 -4.99 -2.37
C SER A 88 12.35 -4.10 -1.55
N ASN A 89 13.53 -4.61 -1.25
CA ASN A 89 14.64 -3.81 -0.75
C ASN A 89 15.45 -3.15 -1.88
N GLY A 90 15.14 -3.47 -3.14
CA GLY A 90 15.86 -3.02 -4.34
C GLY A 90 15.84 -1.50 -4.52
N GLY A 91 17.03 -0.91 -4.60
CA GLY A 91 17.27 0.54 -4.69
C GLY A 91 16.75 1.22 -5.97
N LEU A 92 17.09 2.51 -6.10
CA LEU A 92 16.58 3.52 -7.05
C LEU A 92 16.37 3.10 -8.52
N PHE A 93 16.93 1.99 -8.99
CA PHE A 93 16.82 1.48 -10.37
C PHE A 93 15.86 0.27 -10.51
N GLY A 94 15.02 0.00 -9.51
CA GLY A 94 14.07 -1.11 -9.50
C GLY A 94 12.92 -1.04 -10.53
N SER A 95 12.91 -0.02 -11.38
CA SER A 95 11.96 0.13 -12.48
C SER A 95 12.61 0.84 -13.66
N GLU A 96 13.69 0.28 -14.23
CA GLU A 96 14.21 0.80 -15.49
C GLU A 96 14.26 -0.27 -16.57
N PHE A 97 13.50 0.03 -17.62
CA PHE A 97 13.36 -0.65 -18.89
C PHE A 97 14.72 -0.62 -19.59
N THR A 98 15.60 -1.60 -19.36
CA THR A 98 16.82 -1.73 -20.16
C THR A 98 16.53 -2.53 -21.41
N SER A 99 16.67 -1.84 -22.54
CA SER A 99 16.45 -2.36 -23.87
C SER A 99 17.41 -3.50 -24.22
N SER A 100 16.90 -4.43 -25.02
CA SER A 100 17.61 -5.33 -25.94
C SER A 100 18.17 -6.69 -25.47
N HIS A 101 18.20 -7.06 -24.19
CA HIS A 101 18.46 -8.45 -23.79
C HIS A 101 17.45 -8.97 -22.75
N PHE A 102 16.77 -10.06 -23.12
CA PHE A 102 15.54 -10.60 -22.57
C PHE A 102 15.80 -11.51 -21.36
N GLU A 103 15.81 -10.94 -20.15
CA GLU A 103 15.51 -11.64 -18.88
C GLU A 103 14.89 -10.56 -17.98
N PRO A 104 13.58 -10.59 -17.66
CA PRO A 104 13.00 -9.61 -16.74
C PRO A 104 13.72 -9.73 -15.40
N ASN A 105 14.38 -8.67 -14.95
CA ASN A 105 15.01 -8.64 -13.64
C ASN A 105 13.92 -8.57 -12.56
N LEU A 106 13.28 -9.72 -12.30
CA LEU A 106 12.22 -9.93 -11.30
C LEU A 106 12.70 -9.64 -9.86
N THR A 107 14.00 -9.35 -9.68
CA THR A 107 14.61 -9.13 -8.37
C THR A 107 14.18 -7.84 -7.68
N ALA A 108 13.54 -6.89 -8.38
CA ALA A 108 13.08 -5.62 -7.77
C ALA A 108 11.56 -5.51 -7.53
N ALA A 109 10.73 -6.40 -8.06
CA ALA A 109 9.27 -6.27 -7.99
C ALA A 109 8.68 -6.67 -6.62
N ASN A 110 7.74 -5.89 -6.10
CA ASN A 110 6.96 -6.27 -4.92
C ASN A 110 6.21 -7.58 -5.15
N THR A 111 6.03 -8.35 -4.09
CA THR A 111 5.35 -9.64 -4.13
C THR A 111 4.31 -9.71 -3.03
N GLU A 112 3.50 -10.76 -3.06
CA GLU A 112 2.50 -11.01 -2.04
C GLU A 112 2.34 -12.50 -1.81
N ASN A 113 1.91 -12.82 -0.59
CA ASN A 113 1.47 -14.15 -0.22
C ASN A 113 0.02 -14.07 0.23
N TRP A 114 -0.74 -15.14 -0.02
CA TRP A 114 -2.13 -15.25 0.39
C TRP A 114 -2.32 -16.49 1.25
N ALA A 115 -3.14 -16.36 2.29
CA ALA A 115 -3.67 -17.48 3.03
C ALA A 115 -5.18 -17.33 3.20
N TYR A 116 -5.89 -18.45 3.26
CA TYR A 116 -7.33 -18.47 3.39
C TYR A 116 -7.73 -19.34 4.57
N VAL A 117 -8.64 -18.84 5.39
CA VAL A 117 -9.21 -19.57 6.54
C VAL A 117 -10.73 -19.44 6.53
N PRO A 118 -11.48 -20.36 7.16
CA PRO A 118 -12.93 -20.22 7.30
C PRO A 118 -13.32 -18.90 7.98
N LEU A 119 -14.41 -18.27 7.54
CA LEU A 119 -15.02 -17.11 8.17
C LEU A 119 -16.00 -17.59 9.24
N ASP A 120 -15.49 -17.89 10.44
CA ASP A 120 -16.28 -18.50 11.54
C ASP A 120 -16.17 -17.77 12.89
N LYS A 121 -15.27 -16.80 13.01
CA LYS A 121 -15.00 -16.02 14.23
C LYS A 121 -15.31 -14.55 14.02
N PHE A 122 -16.02 -13.98 14.99
CA PHE A 122 -16.51 -12.60 14.93
C PHE A 122 -16.52 -11.97 16.32
N GLY A 123 -16.23 -10.67 16.38
CA GLY A 123 -16.23 -9.88 17.61
C GLY A 123 -14.91 -9.91 18.39
N PRO A 124 -14.82 -9.13 19.48
CA PRO A 124 -13.57 -8.85 20.20
C PRO A 124 -13.00 -10.07 20.95
N GLU A 125 -13.83 -11.05 21.31
CA GLU A 125 -13.37 -12.25 22.03
C GLU A 125 -12.85 -13.34 21.09
N ASN A 126 -13.12 -13.24 19.78
CA ASN A 126 -12.83 -14.28 18.82
C ASN A 126 -11.77 -13.81 17.81
N LYS A 127 -10.51 -14.18 18.06
CA LYS A 127 -9.39 -13.84 17.18
C LYS A 127 -9.13 -14.90 16.11
N TYR A 128 -8.71 -14.44 14.94
CA TYR A 128 -8.00 -15.26 13.98
C TYR A 128 -6.52 -15.29 14.32
N LYS A 129 -5.85 -16.41 14.03
CA LYS A 129 -4.39 -16.49 13.90
C LYS A 129 -4.11 -17.21 12.59
N VAL A 130 -3.75 -16.44 11.56
CA VAL A 130 -3.55 -16.94 10.20
C VAL A 130 -2.08 -17.14 9.95
N LYS A 131 -1.72 -18.34 9.47
CA LYS A 131 -0.37 -18.69 9.04
C LYS A 131 -0.25 -18.38 7.54
N VAL A 132 0.76 -17.61 7.17
CA VAL A 132 1.09 -17.25 5.78
C VAL A 132 2.54 -17.61 5.54
N ASP A 133 2.90 -18.01 4.32
CA ASP A 133 4.30 -18.20 3.96
C ASP A 133 5.11 -16.92 4.18
N ARG A 134 6.40 -17.06 4.48
CA ARG A 134 7.32 -15.91 4.48
C ARG A 134 7.40 -15.24 3.11
N CYS A 135 7.82 -13.98 3.08
CA CYS A 135 8.18 -13.33 1.82
C CYS A 135 9.23 -14.15 1.07
N LYS A 136 9.09 -14.25 -0.26
CA LYS A 136 9.87 -15.16 -1.12
C LYS A 136 11.35 -15.21 -0.73
N LYS A 137 11.86 -16.42 -0.48
CA LYS A 137 13.21 -16.67 0.03
C LYS A 137 14.29 -16.09 -0.89
N ASP A 138 14.16 -16.33 -2.18
CA ASP A 138 15.20 -16.06 -3.18
C ASP A 138 15.23 -14.60 -3.67
N TYR A 139 14.35 -13.76 -3.14
CA TYR A 139 14.24 -12.35 -3.51
C TYR A 139 14.56 -11.48 -2.31
N ASP A 140 15.23 -10.34 -2.49
CA ASP A 140 15.46 -9.41 -1.38
C ASP A 140 14.17 -8.64 -1.02
N ARG A 141 13.36 -9.27 -0.15
CA ARG A 141 12.00 -8.87 0.22
C ARG A 141 11.85 -8.85 1.73
N HIS A 142 11.04 -7.92 2.22
CA HIS A 142 10.61 -7.86 3.60
C HIS A 142 9.10 -7.68 3.69
N VAL A 143 8.51 -8.12 4.80
CA VAL A 143 7.09 -7.91 5.08
C VAL A 143 6.85 -6.42 5.33
N TRP A 144 5.82 -5.86 4.68
CA TRP A 144 5.52 -4.43 4.70
C TRP A 144 4.15 -4.11 5.30
N SER A 145 3.10 -4.82 4.86
CA SER A 145 1.74 -4.60 5.33
C SER A 145 0.89 -5.86 5.19
N TYR A 146 -0.29 -5.81 5.80
CA TYR A 146 -1.33 -6.83 5.66
C TYR A 146 -2.66 -6.20 5.23
N SER A 147 -3.39 -6.90 4.37
CA SER A 147 -4.81 -6.64 4.11
C SER A 147 -5.65 -7.89 4.36
N VAL A 148 -6.89 -7.68 4.79
CA VAL A 148 -7.84 -8.73 5.10
C VAL A 148 -9.03 -8.59 4.16
N TRP A 149 -9.47 -9.72 3.61
CA TRP A 149 -10.53 -9.76 2.62
C TRP A 149 -11.56 -10.82 3.00
N LEU A 150 -12.81 -10.57 2.68
CA LEU A 150 -13.84 -11.59 2.69
C LEU A 150 -13.81 -12.32 1.35
N CYS A 151 -13.97 -13.64 1.35
CA CYS A 151 -13.87 -14.44 0.13
C CYS A 151 -14.92 -15.55 0.13
N ASN A 152 -15.30 -16.01 -1.05
CA ASN A 152 -16.16 -17.17 -1.20
C ASN A 152 -15.37 -18.49 -1.12
N ASP A 153 -16.05 -19.62 -1.25
CA ASP A 153 -15.44 -20.95 -1.18
C ASP A 153 -14.38 -21.21 -2.26
N SER A 154 -14.45 -20.50 -3.40
CA SER A 154 -13.45 -20.57 -4.47
C SER A 154 -12.24 -19.66 -4.24
N ASN A 155 -12.09 -19.08 -3.04
CA ASN A 155 -11.06 -18.10 -2.67
C ASN A 155 -11.13 -16.79 -3.48
N TRP A 156 -12.27 -16.51 -4.14
CA TRP A 156 -12.48 -15.24 -4.82
C TRP A 156 -13.01 -14.20 -3.84
N CYS A 157 -12.34 -13.04 -3.76
CA CYS A 157 -12.63 -12.00 -2.78
C CYS A 157 -13.26 -10.72 -3.37
N GLY A 158 -13.31 -10.59 -4.71
CA GLY A 158 -13.93 -9.46 -5.40
C GLY A 158 -13.45 -8.11 -4.87
N THR A 159 -14.39 -7.27 -4.44
CA THR A 159 -14.14 -5.94 -3.85
C THR A 159 -14.39 -5.90 -2.33
N THR A 160 -14.46 -7.06 -1.68
CA THR A 160 -14.86 -7.18 -0.26
C THR A 160 -13.67 -7.06 0.68
N ASN A 161 -12.94 -5.95 0.54
CA ASN A 161 -11.82 -5.61 1.41
C ASN A 161 -12.33 -5.22 2.80
N CYS A 162 -11.61 -5.65 3.82
CA CYS A 162 -11.72 -5.12 5.15
C CYS A 162 -10.80 -3.93 5.26
N GLY A 163 -11.34 -2.71 5.16
CA GLY A 163 -10.61 -1.47 5.41
C GLY A 163 -9.40 -1.20 4.50
N LEU A 164 -8.43 -0.45 5.04
CA LEU A 164 -7.15 -0.12 4.39
C LEU A 164 -6.04 -1.00 4.94
N ASP A 165 -4.98 -1.19 4.16
CA ASP A 165 -3.80 -1.96 4.56
C ASP A 165 -3.24 -1.51 5.93
N ARG A 166 -2.90 -2.49 6.77
CA ARG A 166 -2.18 -2.27 8.03
C ARG A 166 -0.70 -2.36 7.77
N GLU A 167 -0.03 -1.21 7.78
CA GLU A 167 1.42 -1.16 7.70
C GLU A 167 2.04 -1.71 8.98
N ILE A 168 3.19 -2.37 8.84
CA ILE A 168 3.92 -2.94 9.96
C ILE A 168 5.32 -2.39 10.05
N CYS A 169 5.82 -2.29 11.27
CA CYS A 169 7.18 -1.88 11.58
C CYS A 169 7.87 -3.01 12.36
N PRO A 170 8.46 -3.99 11.66
CA PRO A 170 9.33 -4.95 12.30
C PRO A 170 10.61 -4.28 12.82
N ALA A 171 11.25 -4.89 13.82
CA ALA A 171 12.48 -4.36 14.42
C ALA A 171 13.64 -4.26 13.41
N GLU A 172 13.61 -5.13 12.39
CA GLU A 172 14.53 -5.15 11.27
C GLU A 172 13.78 -5.55 10.00
N LYS A 173 14.37 -5.30 8.83
CA LYS A 173 13.84 -5.76 7.55
C LYS A 173 13.89 -7.29 7.51
N THR A 174 12.73 -7.91 7.67
CA THR A 174 12.60 -9.38 7.77
C THR A 174 11.54 -9.93 6.83
N LYS A 175 11.68 -11.21 6.47
CA LYS A 175 10.77 -11.97 5.60
C LYS A 175 9.58 -12.56 6.35
N SER A 176 9.68 -12.68 7.67
CA SER A 176 8.71 -13.38 8.50
C SER A 176 8.50 -12.68 9.84
N VAL A 177 7.24 -12.49 10.23
CA VAL A 177 6.83 -11.79 11.45
C VAL A 177 5.71 -12.53 12.16
N ASP A 178 5.57 -12.32 13.48
CA ASP A 178 4.38 -12.71 14.24
C ASP A 178 3.62 -11.44 14.68
N LEU A 179 2.68 -11.01 13.86
CA LEU A 179 1.93 -9.78 14.06
C LEU A 179 0.69 -10.04 14.91
N ALA A 180 0.55 -9.29 16.01
CA ALA A 180 -0.67 -9.20 16.79
C ALA A 180 -1.27 -7.79 16.64
N ASP A 181 -2.37 -7.70 15.88
CA ASP A 181 -3.11 -6.47 15.67
C ASP A 181 -4.32 -6.42 16.60
N THR A 182 -4.37 -5.37 17.40
CA THR A 182 -5.44 -5.13 18.38
C THR A 182 -6.61 -4.36 17.78
N LEU A 183 -6.47 -3.81 16.58
CA LEU A 183 -7.52 -3.09 15.90
C LEU A 183 -8.48 -4.07 15.22
N VAL A 184 -9.76 -3.79 15.38
CA VAL A 184 -10.82 -4.59 14.75
C VAL A 184 -10.93 -4.20 13.28
N TRP A 185 -11.03 -5.21 12.42
CA TRP A 185 -11.32 -5.02 11.00
C TRP A 185 -12.82 -4.89 10.77
N THR A 186 -13.21 -3.81 10.12
CA THR A 186 -14.54 -3.63 9.52
C THR A 186 -14.44 -3.90 8.02
N CYS A 187 -15.45 -4.56 7.46
CA CYS A 187 -15.43 -5.01 6.07
C CYS A 187 -16.61 -4.47 5.28
N SER A 188 -16.36 -4.06 4.03
CA SER A 188 -17.43 -3.80 3.07
C SER A 188 -17.83 -5.11 2.40
N VAL A 189 -19.13 -5.39 2.42
CA VAL A 189 -19.77 -6.53 1.76
C VAL A 189 -20.68 -6.00 0.66
#